data_AF-A0A451ADI5-F1
#
_entry.id   AF-A0A451ADI5-F1
#
_cell.length_a   1.000
_cell.length_b   1.000
_cell.length_c   1.000
_cell.angle_alpha   90.00
_cell.angle_beta   90.00
_cell.angle_gamma   90.00
#
_symmetry.space_group_name_H-M   'P 1'
#
loop_
_entity.id
_entity.type
_entity.pdbx_description
1 polymer ?
#
loop_
_entity_poly.entity_id
_entity_poly.type
_entity_poly.pdbx_seq_one_letter_code
_entity_poly.pdbx_strand_id
1 'polypeptide(L)'
;MTGFMRNWLSGALKDHSSLKKGVLTGILRVARESIFSGLNNLAVAGILKAGPFADKFGFTEPEVEQLLDGFDLSESLPEARRWYNGYLFGETVIYNPWSILNFINDRPAPPAAHWVNTSSNDLVRDLLESGGAEIREDLESLLAGGSVECEVTEDLPLRDIRGDSWAIWSLLLFSGYLKPV
;
A
#
# COMPACT_ATOMS: atom_id res chain seq x y z
N MET A 1 7.00 17.84 -15.30
CA MET A 1 7.20 16.98 -14.10
C MET A 1 7.81 15.62 -14.46
N THR A 2 7.16 14.80 -15.30
CA THR A 2 7.60 13.43 -15.63
C THR A 2 8.99 13.35 -16.27
N GLY A 3 9.31 14.24 -17.22
CA GLY A 3 10.65 14.30 -17.84
C GLY A 3 11.76 14.64 -16.85
N PHE A 4 11.48 15.54 -15.91
CA PHE A 4 12.43 15.90 -14.84
C PHE A 4 12.71 14.70 -13.92
N MET A 5 11.66 14.07 -13.38
CA MET A 5 11.81 12.93 -12.47
C MET A 5 12.53 11.77 -13.15
N ARG A 6 12.25 11.51 -14.43
CA ARG A 6 12.95 10.49 -15.22
C ARG A 6 14.44 10.75 -15.31
N ASN A 7 14.83 11.96 -15.69
CA ASN A 7 16.23 12.32 -15.86
C ASN A 7 16.97 12.32 -14.53
N TRP A 8 16.33 12.83 -13.48
CA TRP A 8 16.87 12.85 -12.12
C TRP A 8 17.09 11.44 -11.57
N LEU A 9 16.06 10.57 -11.64
CA LEU A 9 16.18 9.19 -11.19
C LEU A 9 17.20 8.39 -12.01
N SER A 10 17.22 8.56 -13.33
CA SER A 10 18.19 7.86 -14.20
C SER A 10 19.62 8.30 -13.90
N GLY A 11 19.86 9.61 -13.79
CA GLY A 11 21.19 10.15 -13.48
C GLY A 11 21.67 9.80 -12.08
N ALA A 12 20.76 9.73 -11.10
CA ALA A 12 21.10 9.39 -9.72
C ALA A 12 21.31 7.88 -9.51
N LEU A 13 20.48 7.03 -10.14
CA LEU A 13 20.35 5.61 -9.75
C LEU A 13 20.93 4.58 -10.73
N LYS A 14 21.22 4.96 -11.98
CA LYS A 14 21.66 3.99 -12.99
C LYS A 14 23.18 3.86 -13.08
N ASP A 15 23.87 4.96 -13.39
CA ASP A 15 25.29 4.96 -13.77
C ASP A 15 26.13 5.94 -12.93
N HIS A 16 25.64 6.32 -11.75
CA HIS A 16 26.33 7.27 -10.89
C HIS A 16 27.54 6.61 -10.20
N SER A 17 28.76 7.01 -10.54
CA SER A 17 30.01 6.39 -10.06
C SER A 17 30.15 6.38 -8.53
N SER A 18 29.56 7.37 -7.85
CA SER A 18 29.55 7.43 -6.38
C SER A 18 28.43 6.61 -5.72
N LEU A 19 27.51 6.01 -6.49
CA LEU A 19 26.40 5.25 -5.93
C LEU A 19 26.80 3.78 -5.72
N LYS A 20 26.89 3.37 -4.45
CA LYS A 20 27.06 1.95 -4.09
C LYS A 20 25.72 1.20 -4.02
N LYS A 21 24.67 1.84 -3.49
CA LYS A 21 23.31 1.28 -3.36
C LYS A 21 22.28 2.40 -3.24
N GLY A 22 21.14 2.23 -3.91
CA GLY A 22 19.97 3.10 -3.78
C GLY A 22 18.74 2.28 -3.36
N VAL A 23 17.86 2.90 -2.58
CA VAL A 23 16.55 2.34 -2.23
C VAL A 23 15.50 3.37 -2.62
N LEU A 24 14.47 2.91 -3.32
CA LEU A 24 13.34 3.73 -3.74
C LEU A 24 12.07 3.12 -3.18
N THR A 25 11.32 3.91 -2.43
CA THR A 25 10.06 3.50 -1.79
C THR A 25 8.94 4.37 -2.31
N GLY A 26 7.77 3.77 -2.51
CA GLY A 26 6.56 4.47 -2.93
C GLY A 26 5.37 3.53 -2.86
N ILE A 27 4.17 4.11 -2.90
CA ILE A 27 2.91 3.35 -2.93
C ILE A 27 2.78 2.59 -4.26
N LEU A 28 3.19 3.25 -5.35
CA LEU A 28 3.21 2.66 -6.68
C LEU A 28 4.63 2.36 -7.13
N ARG A 29 4.74 1.30 -7.91
CA ARG A 29 5.99 0.88 -8.54
C ARG A 29 6.44 1.94 -9.55
N VAL A 30 7.74 2.24 -9.54
CA VAL A 30 8.32 3.06 -10.61
C VAL A 30 8.47 2.19 -11.84
N ALA A 31 7.68 2.50 -12.87
CA ALA A 31 7.68 1.77 -14.13
C ALA A 31 9.09 1.73 -14.74
N ARG A 32 9.53 0.53 -15.11
CA ARG A 32 10.79 0.34 -15.84
C ARG A 32 10.58 0.75 -17.29
N GLU A 33 11.48 1.55 -17.86
CA GLU A 33 11.49 1.72 -19.31
C GLU A 33 12.11 0.47 -19.94
N SER A 34 11.29 -0.38 -20.58
CA SER A 34 11.75 -1.69 -21.06
C SER A 34 12.57 -1.63 -22.37
N ILE A 35 12.58 -0.50 -23.08
CA ILE A 35 13.26 -0.35 -24.38
C ILE A 35 14.16 0.89 -24.53
N PHE A 36 14.27 1.75 -23.52
CA PHE A 36 15.06 2.99 -23.58
C PHE A 36 16.16 3.05 -22.50
N SER A 37 17.12 3.96 -22.67
CA SER A 37 18.31 4.13 -21.83
C SER A 37 18.04 4.70 -20.42
N GLY A 38 16.78 4.81 -20.00
CA GLY A 38 16.39 5.22 -18.64
C GLY A 38 16.71 4.18 -17.57
N LEU A 39 16.24 4.44 -16.35
CA LEU A 39 16.40 3.56 -15.18
C LEU A 39 15.74 2.19 -15.41
N ASN A 40 16.55 1.13 -15.54
CA ASN A 40 16.08 -0.20 -15.93
C ASN A 40 16.65 -1.36 -15.10
N ASN A 41 17.54 -1.08 -14.14
CA ASN A 41 18.26 -2.04 -13.29
C ASN A 41 17.66 -2.17 -11.87
N LEU A 42 16.35 -1.96 -11.72
CA LEU A 42 15.69 -1.98 -10.41
C LEU A 42 15.34 -3.40 -9.96
N ALA A 43 15.76 -3.81 -8.77
CA ALA A 43 15.14 -4.93 -8.07
C ALA A 43 13.87 -4.42 -7.37
N VAL A 44 12.73 -5.06 -7.63
CA VAL A 44 11.43 -4.66 -7.07
C VAL A 44 11.02 -5.65 -5.98
N ALA A 45 10.68 -5.12 -4.81
CA ALA A 45 10.04 -5.84 -3.72
C ALA A 45 8.64 -5.26 -3.53
N GLY A 46 7.65 -5.89 -4.16
CA GLY A 46 6.24 -5.50 -4.06
C GLY A 46 5.49 -6.32 -3.02
N ILE A 47 4.26 -5.90 -2.71
CA ILE A 47 3.43 -6.53 -1.66
C ILE A 47 2.95 -7.94 -2.01
N LEU A 48 2.93 -8.33 -3.29
CA LEU A 48 2.46 -9.66 -3.71
C LEU A 48 3.54 -10.75 -3.56
N LYS A 49 4.80 -10.35 -3.43
CA LYS A 49 5.92 -11.29 -3.45
C LYS A 49 6.42 -11.54 -2.03
N ALA A 50 6.38 -12.79 -1.59
CA ALA A 50 7.11 -13.22 -0.41
C ALA A 50 8.61 -12.93 -0.60
N GLY A 51 9.22 -12.27 0.38
CA GLY A 51 10.60 -11.83 0.22
C GLY A 51 11.16 -11.16 1.48
N PRO A 52 12.44 -10.77 1.42
CA PRO A 52 13.19 -10.30 2.59
C PRO A 52 12.71 -8.95 3.16
N PHE A 53 11.73 -8.33 2.50
CA PHE A 53 11.16 -7.03 2.89
C PHE A 53 9.70 -7.11 3.31
N ALA A 54 9.09 -8.31 3.29
CA ALA A 54 7.69 -8.49 3.62
C ALA A 54 7.35 -8.02 5.05
N ASP A 55 8.31 -8.11 5.97
CA ASP A 55 8.18 -7.78 7.39
C ASP A 55 8.87 -6.46 7.79
N LYS A 56 9.25 -5.60 6.83
CA LYS A 56 10.13 -4.45 7.10
C LYS A 56 9.45 -3.07 7.07
N PHE A 57 8.18 -2.99 6.66
CA PHE A 57 7.49 -1.71 6.40
C PHE A 57 6.25 -1.49 7.27
N GLY A 58 6.34 -1.90 8.54
CA GLY A 58 5.33 -1.64 9.57
C GLY A 58 5.56 -2.54 10.77
N PHE A 59 4.52 -2.80 11.55
CA PHE A 59 4.59 -3.78 12.64
C PHE A 59 3.98 -5.11 12.21
N THR A 60 4.68 -6.20 12.46
CA THR A 60 4.11 -7.53 12.39
C THR A 60 3.12 -7.76 13.54
N GLU A 61 2.23 -8.74 13.41
CA GLU A 61 1.28 -9.07 14.49
C GLU A 61 1.96 -9.38 15.84
N PRO A 62 3.06 -10.16 15.90
CA PRO A 62 3.81 -10.35 17.14
C PRO A 62 4.40 -9.07 17.72
N GLU A 63 4.85 -8.13 16.87
CA GLU A 63 5.34 -6.83 17.35
C GLU A 63 4.20 -5.96 17.91
N VAL A 64 3.00 -6.01 17.30
CA VAL A 64 1.81 -5.33 17.84
C VAL A 64 1.41 -5.94 19.19
N GLU A 65 1.42 -7.27 19.31
CA GLU A 65 1.14 -7.97 20.58
C GLU A 65 2.13 -7.55 21.68
N GLN A 66 3.43 -7.54 21.37
CA GLN A 66 4.47 -7.08 22.29
C GLN A 66 4.33 -5.61 22.68
N LEU A 67 3.98 -4.75 21.73
CA LEU A 67 3.72 -3.33 22.01
C LEU A 67 2.54 -3.18 22.95
N LEU A 68 1.42 -3.86 22.69
CA LEU A 68 0.24 -3.78 23.55
C LEU A 68 0.53 -4.31 24.96
N ASP A 69 1.26 -5.42 25.07
CA ASP A 69 1.67 -5.98 26.36
C ASP A 69 2.53 -5.02 27.17
N GLY A 70 3.47 -4.33 26.51
CA GLY A 70 4.32 -3.31 27.15
C GLY A 70 3.58 -2.09 27.72
N PHE A 71 2.29 -1.92 27.38
CA PHE A 71 1.43 -0.85 27.89
C PHE A 71 0.21 -1.39 28.68
N ASP A 72 0.22 -2.65 29.12
CA ASP A 72 -0.89 -3.31 29.82
C ASP A 72 -2.21 -3.33 29.01
N LEU A 73 -2.10 -3.45 27.68
CA LEU A 73 -3.23 -3.43 26.72
C LEU A 73 -3.39 -4.74 25.95
N SER A 74 -2.86 -5.86 26.43
CA SER A 74 -2.86 -7.15 25.72
C SER A 74 -4.28 -7.61 25.34
N GLU A 75 -5.28 -7.34 26.17
CA GLU A 75 -6.70 -7.64 25.87
C GLU A 75 -7.29 -6.81 24.71
N SER A 76 -6.62 -5.74 24.30
CA SER A 76 -7.05 -4.86 23.20
C SER A 76 -6.57 -5.34 21.82
N LEU A 77 -5.79 -6.42 21.72
CA LEU A 77 -5.31 -6.94 20.44
C LEU A 77 -6.46 -7.26 19.45
N PRO A 78 -7.57 -7.91 19.85
CA PRO A 78 -8.70 -8.12 18.95
C PRO A 78 -9.32 -6.82 18.43
N GLU A 79 -9.36 -5.76 19.26
CA GLU A 79 -9.86 -4.45 18.87
C GLU A 79 -8.92 -3.75 17.88
N ALA A 80 -7.61 -3.81 18.13
CA ALA A 80 -6.59 -3.31 17.20
C ALA A 80 -6.65 -4.04 15.84
N ARG A 81 -6.81 -5.37 15.87
CA ARG A 81 -6.98 -6.19 14.66
C ARG A 81 -8.23 -5.78 13.88
N ARG A 82 -9.35 -5.56 14.57
CA ARG A 82 -10.62 -5.16 13.92
C ARG A 82 -10.52 -3.79 13.25
N TRP A 83 -9.85 -2.82 13.89
CA TRP A 83 -9.77 -1.46 13.37
C TRP A 83 -8.69 -1.27 12.30
N TYR A 84 -7.57 -1.98 12.43
CA TYR A 84 -6.40 -1.70 11.60
C TYR A 84 -6.02 -2.85 10.67
N ASN A 85 -6.38 -4.10 10.99
CA ASN A 85 -6.32 -5.36 10.18
C ASN A 85 -4.99 -5.73 9.48
N GLY A 86 -4.07 -4.77 9.37
CA GLY A 86 -2.84 -4.82 8.60
C GLY A 86 -3.04 -4.94 7.09
N TYR A 87 -1.94 -4.76 6.37
CA TYR A 87 -1.78 -5.04 4.95
C TYR A 87 -1.11 -6.41 4.79
N LEU A 88 -1.43 -7.15 3.72
CA LEU A 88 -0.78 -8.44 3.46
C LEU A 88 0.39 -8.25 2.50
N PHE A 89 1.61 -8.47 3.00
CA PHE A 89 2.85 -8.41 2.25
C PHE A 89 3.38 -9.83 2.11
N GLY A 90 3.23 -10.42 0.92
CA GLY A 90 3.42 -11.85 0.70
C GLY A 90 2.47 -12.64 1.61
N GLU A 91 3.03 -13.29 2.63
CA GLU A 91 2.28 -14.06 3.62
C GLU A 91 2.26 -13.39 5.01
N THR A 92 2.81 -12.17 5.13
CA THR A 92 2.97 -11.46 6.41
C THR A 92 1.98 -10.31 6.53
N VAL A 93 1.24 -10.25 7.63
CA VAL A 93 0.38 -9.12 7.96
C VAL A 93 1.21 -8.01 8.61
N ILE A 94 1.10 -6.81 8.06
CA ILE A 94 1.85 -5.62 8.47
C ILE A 94 0.89 -4.50 8.84
N TYR A 95 0.90 -4.11 10.10
CA TYR A 95 0.11 -3.01 10.64
C TYR A 95 0.78 -1.67 10.36
N ASN A 96 -0.04 -0.66 10.08
CA ASN A 96 0.43 0.71 9.98
C ASN A 96 0.95 1.21 11.35
N PRO A 97 2.23 1.64 11.45
CA PRO A 97 2.79 2.08 12.72
C PRO A 97 2.05 3.26 13.35
N TRP A 98 1.65 4.25 12.55
CA TRP A 98 0.96 5.43 13.05
C TRP A 98 -0.38 5.07 13.71
N SER A 99 -1.16 4.19 13.08
CA SER A 99 -2.42 3.71 13.64
C SER A 99 -2.24 2.99 14.97
N ILE A 100 -1.27 2.06 15.07
CA ILE A 100 -1.03 1.30 16.31
C ILE A 100 -0.51 2.21 17.43
N LEU A 101 0.41 3.12 17.12
CA LEU A 101 0.95 4.03 18.12
C LEU A 101 -0.12 4.99 18.67
N ASN A 102 -0.98 5.54 17.81
CA ASN A 102 -2.08 6.39 18.28
C ASN A 102 -3.15 5.59 19.04
N PHE A 103 -3.46 4.37 18.61
CA PHE A 103 -4.37 3.49 19.33
C PHE A 103 -3.92 3.23 20.77
N ILE A 104 -2.62 3.08 20.99
CA ILE A 104 -2.04 2.93 22.33
C ILE A 104 -2.08 4.26 23.08
N ASN A 105 -1.58 5.33 22.44
CA ASN A 105 -1.44 6.65 23.05
C ASN A 105 -2.78 7.27 23.49
N ASP A 106 -3.83 7.07 22.70
CA ASP A 106 -5.12 7.72 22.91
C ASP A 106 -5.97 7.01 23.98
N ARG A 107 -5.50 5.88 24.53
CA ARG A 107 -6.23 5.18 25.59
C ARG A 107 -6.45 6.09 26.81
N PRO A 108 -7.65 6.01 27.43
CA PRO A 108 -8.71 5.02 27.22
C PRO A 108 -9.76 5.40 26.15
N ALA A 109 -9.49 6.38 25.28
CA ALA A 109 -10.42 6.75 24.22
C ALA A 109 -10.68 5.55 23.27
N PRO A 110 -11.87 5.51 22.63
CA PRO A 110 -12.15 4.50 21.62
C PRO A 110 -11.22 4.67 20.41
N PRO A 111 -10.95 3.58 19.66
CA PRO A 111 -10.11 3.64 18.47
C PRO A 111 -10.68 4.61 17.43
N ALA A 112 -9.79 5.26 16.68
CA ALA A 112 -10.16 6.19 15.62
C ALA A 112 -9.47 5.84 14.30
N ALA A 113 -10.01 6.39 13.21
CA ALA A 113 -9.48 6.23 11.86
C ALA A 113 -8.26 7.14 11.63
N HIS A 114 -7.13 6.82 12.26
CA HIS A 114 -5.89 7.62 12.17
C HIS A 114 -5.29 7.71 10.75
N TRP A 115 -5.68 6.80 9.86
CA TRP A 115 -5.27 6.79 8.45
C TRP A 115 -5.87 7.93 7.62
N VAL A 116 -7.11 8.35 7.94
CA VAL A 116 -7.88 9.32 7.12
C VAL A 116 -7.21 10.69 7.06
N ASN A 117 -6.39 11.03 8.06
CA ASN A 117 -5.76 12.34 8.18
C ASN A 117 -4.41 12.46 7.46
N THR A 118 -3.96 11.43 6.73
CA THR A 118 -2.58 11.35 6.20
C THR A 118 -2.44 11.52 4.69
N SER A 119 -3.55 11.54 3.92
CA SER A 119 -3.51 11.67 2.45
C SER A 119 -4.78 12.32 1.89
N SER A 120 -4.65 13.01 0.75
CA SER A 120 -5.80 13.31 -0.10
C SER A 120 -6.29 11.99 -0.74
N ASN A 121 -7.59 11.73 -0.60
CA ASN A 121 -8.27 10.58 -1.23
C ASN A 121 -8.96 10.97 -2.54
N ASP A 122 -8.61 12.13 -3.11
CA ASP A 122 -9.30 12.70 -4.27
C ASP A 122 -9.19 11.78 -5.48
N LEU A 123 -8.01 11.23 -5.75
CA LEU A 123 -7.82 10.30 -6.87
C LEU A 123 -8.69 9.05 -6.72
N VAL A 124 -8.71 8.44 -5.54
CA VAL A 124 -9.49 7.22 -5.29
C VAL A 124 -10.98 7.50 -5.44
N ARG A 125 -11.46 8.60 -4.86
CA ARG A 125 -12.86 9.03 -4.99
C ARG A 125 -13.23 9.26 -6.44
N ASP A 126 -12.44 10.03 -7.18
CA ASP A 126 -12.69 10.33 -8.59
C ASP A 126 -12.74 9.04 -9.45
N LEU A 127 -11.88 8.06 -9.15
CA LEU A 127 -11.86 6.78 -9.86
C LEU A 127 -13.08 5.92 -9.55
N LEU A 128 -13.48 5.83 -8.28
CA LEU A 128 -14.68 5.10 -7.88
C LEU A 128 -15.95 5.75 -8.45
N GLU A 129 -16.02 7.08 -8.49
CA GLU A 129 -17.15 7.81 -9.07
C GLU A 129 -17.24 7.67 -10.60
N SER A 130 -16.08 7.59 -11.28
CA SER A 130 -16.02 7.46 -12.74
C SER A 130 -16.01 6.01 -13.25
N GLY A 131 -15.91 5.03 -12.35
CA GLY A 131 -15.79 3.59 -12.67
C GLY A 131 -17.05 2.92 -13.23
N GLY A 132 -18.19 3.61 -13.25
CA GLY A 132 -19.43 3.08 -13.83
C GLY A 132 -20.15 2.05 -12.93
N ALA A 133 -21.09 1.30 -13.52
CA ALA A 133 -21.96 0.38 -12.79
C ALA A 133 -21.21 -0.84 -12.21
N GLU A 134 -20.26 -1.40 -12.97
CA GLU A 134 -19.46 -2.56 -12.56
C GLU A 134 -18.68 -2.28 -11.26
N ILE A 135 -17.90 -1.20 -11.23
CA ILE A 135 -17.15 -0.79 -10.02
C ILE A 135 -18.08 -0.57 -8.82
N ARG A 136 -19.29 -0.06 -9.05
CA ARG A 136 -20.26 0.17 -7.99
C ARG A 136 -20.81 -1.13 -7.41
N GLU A 137 -21.17 -2.09 -8.26
CA GLU A 137 -21.65 -3.41 -7.83
C GLU A 137 -20.56 -4.17 -7.05
N ASP A 138 -19.33 -4.15 -7.56
CA ASP A 138 -18.15 -4.71 -6.89
C ASP A 138 -17.90 -4.05 -5.53
N LEU A 139 -17.97 -2.71 -5.45
CA LEU A 139 -17.80 -1.98 -4.21
C LEU A 139 -18.90 -2.32 -3.19
N GLU A 140 -20.14 -2.46 -3.62
CA GLU A 140 -21.26 -2.90 -2.77
C GLU A 140 -21.02 -4.31 -2.22
N SER A 141 -20.51 -5.23 -3.05
CA SER A 141 -20.10 -6.59 -2.64
C SER A 141 -18.99 -6.55 -1.58
N LEU A 142 -17.93 -5.76 -1.81
CA LEU A 142 -16.82 -5.61 -0.87
C LEU A 142 -17.28 -5.02 0.47
N LEU A 143 -18.14 -4.00 0.45
CA LEU A 143 -18.71 -3.40 1.66
C LEU A 143 -19.62 -4.36 2.43
N ALA A 144 -20.27 -5.31 1.74
CA ALA A 144 -21.03 -6.39 2.37
C ALA A 144 -20.15 -7.51 2.95
N GLY A 145 -18.82 -7.40 2.84
CA GLY A 145 -17.86 -8.40 3.29
C GLY A 145 -17.60 -9.52 2.28
N GLY A 146 -18.03 -9.32 1.02
CA GLY A 146 -17.71 -10.21 -0.09
C GLY A 146 -16.30 -10.01 -0.64
N SER A 147 -16.04 -10.62 -1.79
CA SER A 147 -14.77 -10.53 -2.52
C SER A 147 -15.03 -10.27 -4.00
N VAL A 148 -14.05 -9.68 -4.68
CA VAL A 148 -14.08 -9.41 -6.13
C VAL A 148 -12.89 -10.11 -6.77
N GLU A 149 -13.16 -10.86 -7.83
CA GLU A 149 -12.11 -11.47 -8.65
C GLU A 149 -11.66 -10.45 -9.71
N CYS A 150 -10.37 -10.12 -9.75
CA CYS A 150 -9.83 -9.16 -10.69
C CYS A 150 -8.40 -9.53 -11.10
N GLU A 151 -7.96 -9.07 -12.28
CA GLU A 151 -6.58 -9.20 -12.70
C GLU A 151 -5.73 -8.06 -12.10
N VAL A 152 -4.62 -8.42 -11.45
CA VAL A 152 -3.73 -7.46 -10.79
C VAL A 152 -2.56 -7.09 -11.69
N THR A 153 -2.45 -5.80 -12.01
CA THR A 153 -1.32 -5.27 -12.80
C THR A 153 -0.32 -4.55 -11.89
N GLU A 154 0.88 -5.12 -11.73
CA GLU A 154 1.96 -4.51 -10.92
C GLU A 154 2.58 -3.26 -11.55
N ASP A 155 2.65 -3.19 -12.88
CA ASP A 155 3.25 -2.09 -13.62
C ASP A 155 2.16 -1.10 -14.10
N LEU A 156 1.40 -0.54 -13.14
CA LEU A 156 0.25 0.33 -13.42
C LEU A 156 0.66 1.78 -13.72
N PRO A 157 0.48 2.30 -14.95
CA PRO A 157 0.74 3.70 -15.24
C PRO A 157 -0.45 4.54 -14.74
N LEU A 158 -0.22 5.47 -13.81
CA LEU A 158 -1.26 6.37 -13.27
C LEU A 158 -2.09 7.10 -14.35
N ARG A 159 -1.48 7.37 -15.51
CA ARG A 159 -2.11 8.08 -16.62
C ARG A 159 -3.23 7.25 -17.30
N ASP A 160 -3.15 5.92 -17.19
CA ASP A 160 -4.00 4.97 -17.91
C ASP A 160 -5.06 4.34 -16.99
N ILE A 161 -5.20 4.82 -15.74
CA ILE A 161 -6.11 4.22 -14.74
C ILE A 161 -7.59 4.52 -15.02
N ARG A 162 -7.90 5.64 -15.70
CA ARG A 162 -9.30 6.03 -15.94
C ARG A 162 -9.93 5.10 -16.99
N GLY A 163 -11.06 4.50 -16.62
CA GLY A 163 -11.87 3.66 -17.53
C GLY A 163 -11.46 2.19 -17.59
N ASP A 164 -10.51 1.76 -16.76
CA ASP A 164 -10.11 0.36 -16.58
C ASP A 164 -10.42 -0.07 -15.15
N SER A 165 -11.42 -0.94 -14.98
CA SER A 165 -11.85 -1.43 -13.67
C SER A 165 -10.73 -2.17 -12.94
N TRP A 166 -9.91 -2.93 -13.65
CA TRP A 166 -8.80 -3.70 -13.07
C TRP A 166 -7.65 -2.81 -12.61
N ALA A 167 -7.41 -1.71 -13.32
CA ALA A 167 -6.46 -0.68 -12.89
C ALA A 167 -6.87 -0.04 -11.56
N ILE A 168 -8.17 0.21 -11.35
CA ILE A 168 -8.71 0.76 -10.10
C ILE A 168 -8.50 -0.24 -8.95
N TRP A 169 -8.84 -1.52 -9.16
CA TRP A 169 -8.63 -2.56 -8.14
C TRP A 169 -7.16 -2.78 -7.81
N SER A 170 -6.29 -2.79 -8.82
CA SER A 170 -4.83 -2.85 -8.63
C SER A 170 -4.32 -1.66 -7.81
N LEU A 171 -4.78 -0.44 -8.11
CA LEU A 171 -4.41 0.75 -7.33
C LEU A 171 -4.85 0.61 -5.87
N LEU A 172 -6.10 0.20 -5.61
CA LEU A 172 -6.62 0.03 -4.25
C LEU A 172 -5.87 -1.04 -3.47
N LEU A 173 -5.47 -2.13 -4.12
CA LEU A 173 -4.62 -3.17 -3.55
C LEU A 173 -3.23 -2.62 -3.17
N PHE A 174 -2.51 -1.98 -4.11
CA PHE A 174 -1.17 -1.44 -3.85
C PHE A 174 -1.15 -0.26 -2.88
N SER A 175 -2.27 0.46 -2.75
CA SER A 175 -2.44 1.51 -1.74
C SER A 175 -2.94 1.01 -0.38
N GLY A 176 -3.20 -0.30 -0.26
CA GLY A 176 -3.52 -0.96 1.00
C GLY A 176 -4.99 -0.86 1.41
N TYR A 177 -5.90 -0.44 0.52
CA TYR A 177 -7.35 -0.48 0.80
C TYR A 177 -7.92 -1.89 0.72
N LEU A 178 -7.29 -2.77 -0.07
CA LEU A 178 -7.72 -4.15 -0.27
C LEU A 178 -6.64 -5.14 0.13
N LYS A 179 -7.07 -6.34 0.49
CA LYS A 179 -6.22 -7.48 0.83
C LYS A 179 -6.63 -8.67 -0.04
N PRO A 180 -5.69 -9.41 -0.64
CA PRO A 180 -6.01 -10.62 -1.38
C PRO A 180 -6.46 -11.71 -0.40
N VAL A 181 -7.45 -12.51 -0.82
CA VAL A 181 -8.09 -13.59 -0.06
C VAL A 181 -8.00 -14.92 -0.78
#